data_AF-A0A4U1EEF6-F1
#
_entry.id   AF-A0A4U1EEF6-F1
#
_cell.length_a   1.000
_cell.length_b   1.000
_cell.length_c   1.000
_cell.angle_alpha   90.00
_cell.angle_beta   90.00
_cell.angle_gamma   90.00
#
_symmetry.space_group_name_H-M   'P 1'
#
loop_
_entity.id
_entity.type
_entity.pdbx_description
1 polymer ?
#
loop_
_entity_poly.entity_id
_entity_poly.type
_entity_poly.pdbx_seq_one_letter_code
_entity_poly.pdbx_strand_id
1 'polypeptide(L)'
;KLANKYRSNIATKEWYRKALGKKRVETKKPIIPLCLLVRHSQAPSFLIISKIKYHTPEDYLSTFQSLRSSSCFADLGVATSGTELQYANTVMRFDYVWLRDHCLSASCYNSKTHQRSLDTASVDLCIQPKTIRLDETTLFFTWPDGHVTRYDLDWLVKNSYEGQKQKVIQPRILWNAEIYQQAQVPSVDFQSFLETKEGLKNFLQNFLLYGIAFVENVPPTQEHTEKLAERISLIRETIYGRMWYFTSDFSRGDTAYTKLALDRHTDTTYFQEPCGIQVFHCLKHEGTGGRTLLVDGFYAAEQVLQKAPEEFELLSKVPLKHEYIENVGECHNHMIGVGPVLNIYPWNKELYMIRSYL
;
A
#
# COMPACT_ATOMS: atom_id res chain seq x y z
N LYS A 1 4.95 -17.57 32.97
CA LYS A 1 4.07 -16.71 32.13
C LYS A 1 4.64 -16.49 30.71
N LEU A 2 5.81 -15.85 30.49
CA LEU A 2 6.35 -15.64 29.14
C LEU A 2 6.46 -16.93 28.29
N ALA A 3 6.98 -18.03 28.85
CA ALA A 3 7.11 -19.30 28.12
C ALA A 3 5.80 -19.83 27.53
N ASN A 4 4.66 -19.62 28.20
CA ASN A 4 3.35 -20.03 27.68
C ASN A 4 2.93 -19.12 26.51
N LYS A 5 3.19 -17.81 26.58
CA LYS A 5 2.99 -16.87 25.46
C LYS A 5 3.92 -17.17 24.28
N TYR A 6 5.10 -17.73 24.53
CA TYR A 6 6.01 -18.18 23.48
C TYR A 6 5.54 -19.48 22.81
N ARG A 7 5.04 -20.45 23.61
CA ARG A 7 4.42 -21.68 23.09
C ARG A 7 3.13 -21.41 22.33
N SER A 8 2.27 -20.50 22.80
CA SER A 8 1.10 -20.06 22.04
C SER A 8 1.53 -19.37 20.74
N ASN A 9 2.49 -18.44 20.78
CA ASN A 9 3.02 -17.81 19.55
C ASN A 9 3.55 -18.85 18.53
N ILE A 10 4.20 -19.94 18.97
CA ILE A 10 4.63 -21.02 18.07
C ILE A 10 3.42 -21.76 17.48
N ALA A 11 2.46 -22.17 18.31
CA ALA A 11 1.24 -22.84 17.85
C ALA A 11 0.41 -21.95 16.90
N THR A 12 0.26 -20.67 17.19
CA THR A 12 -0.42 -19.68 16.35
C THR A 12 0.34 -19.42 15.04
N LYS A 13 1.67 -19.42 15.04
CA LYS A 13 2.48 -19.35 13.80
C LYS A 13 2.34 -20.62 12.95
N GLU A 14 2.31 -21.79 13.57
CA GLU A 14 2.08 -23.07 12.89
C GLU A 14 0.64 -23.15 12.34
N TRP A 15 -0.33 -22.61 13.08
CA TRP A 15 -1.72 -22.46 12.64
C TRP A 15 -1.85 -21.46 11.48
N TYR A 16 -1.17 -20.31 11.53
CA TYR A 16 -1.08 -19.36 10.41
C TYR A 16 -0.46 -20.02 9.16
N ARG A 17 0.63 -20.79 9.31
CA ARG A 17 1.23 -21.60 8.24
C ARG A 17 0.28 -22.67 7.68
N LYS A 18 -0.71 -23.16 8.45
CA LYS A 18 -1.79 -24.06 8.00
C LYS A 18 -2.96 -23.30 7.36
N ALA A 19 -3.34 -22.13 7.89
CA ALA A 19 -4.42 -21.28 7.39
C ALA A 19 -4.11 -20.65 6.01
N LEU A 20 -2.84 -20.34 5.76
CA LEU A 20 -2.28 -20.03 4.43
C LEU A 20 -2.50 -21.15 3.39
N GLY A 21 -2.86 -22.36 3.82
CA GLY A 21 -3.40 -23.42 2.97
C GLY A 21 -2.40 -24.16 2.07
N LYS A 22 -2.95 -25.09 1.27
CA LYS A 22 -2.23 -25.87 0.24
C LYS A 22 -2.69 -25.56 -1.20
N LYS A 23 -3.63 -24.62 -1.41
CA LYS A 23 -4.03 -24.14 -2.74
C LYS A 23 -2.97 -23.15 -3.26
N ARG A 24 -2.45 -23.35 -4.48
CA ARG A 24 -1.20 -22.73 -4.97
C ARG A 24 -1.41 -21.94 -6.25
N VAL A 25 -0.88 -20.72 -6.35
CA VAL A 25 -0.55 -20.12 -7.64
C VAL A 25 0.77 -20.74 -8.07
N GLU A 26 0.70 -21.72 -8.97
CA GLU A 26 1.86 -22.47 -9.45
C GLU A 26 2.16 -22.10 -10.91
N THR A 27 3.24 -21.38 -11.16
CA THR A 27 3.66 -21.06 -12.53
C THR A 27 4.14 -22.32 -13.25
N LYS A 28 3.89 -22.40 -14.56
CA LYS A 28 4.30 -23.55 -15.41
C LYS A 28 5.79 -23.56 -15.77
N LYS A 29 6.56 -22.56 -15.33
CA LYS A 29 8.00 -22.42 -15.59
C LYS A 29 8.75 -21.87 -14.37
N PRO A 30 10.03 -22.22 -14.19
CA PRO A 30 10.88 -21.61 -13.19
C PRO A 30 11.19 -20.17 -13.60
N ILE A 31 10.55 -19.23 -12.93
CA ILE A 31 10.91 -17.82 -12.89
C ILE A 31 10.86 -17.47 -11.40
N ILE A 32 11.84 -16.72 -10.94
CA ILE A 32 11.95 -16.24 -9.56
C ILE A 32 11.24 -14.88 -9.45
N PRO A 33 10.01 -14.88 -8.93
CA PRO A 33 9.57 -13.86 -7.97
C PRO A 33 9.47 -14.44 -6.55
N LEU A 34 9.79 -13.65 -5.54
CA LEU A 34 8.98 -13.63 -4.33
C LEU A 34 8.44 -12.21 -4.17
N CYS A 35 7.16 -12.06 -3.85
CA CYS A 35 6.63 -10.78 -3.43
C CYS A 35 5.35 -11.02 -2.62
N LEU A 36 5.51 -11.22 -1.32
CA LEU A 36 4.40 -11.15 -0.38
C LEU A 36 4.33 -9.73 0.15
N LEU A 37 3.51 -8.89 -0.48
CA LEU A 37 3.74 -7.46 -0.38
C LEU A 37 3.29 -6.84 0.94
N VAL A 38 4.20 -6.11 1.57
CA VAL A 38 4.02 -5.43 2.85
C VAL A 38 3.65 -3.97 2.61
N ARG A 39 2.35 -3.70 2.41
CA ARG A 39 1.83 -2.42 1.90
C ARG A 39 1.85 -1.29 2.95
N HIS A 40 3.04 -0.85 3.38
CA HIS A 40 3.20 0.22 4.36
C HIS A 40 2.46 1.49 3.93
N SER A 41 1.46 1.88 4.72
CA SER A 41 0.29 2.55 4.17
C SER A 41 0.28 4.05 4.39
N GLN A 42 1.18 4.74 3.69
CA GLN A 42 0.86 6.02 3.05
C GLN A 42 1.46 6.15 1.62
N ALA A 43 2.07 5.09 1.07
CA ALA A 43 2.59 5.04 -0.30
C ALA A 43 2.33 3.69 -0.99
N PRO A 44 2.27 3.63 -2.34
CA PRO A 44 2.16 2.37 -3.10
C PRO A 44 3.53 1.70 -3.31
N SER A 45 3.55 0.37 -3.52
CA SER A 45 4.78 -0.43 -3.72
C SER A 45 4.50 -1.81 -4.38
N PHE A 46 5.46 -2.43 -5.11
CA PHE A 46 5.29 -3.44 -6.22
C PHE A 46 6.25 -4.69 -6.08
N LEU A 47 6.38 -5.81 -6.85
CA LEU A 47 5.98 -6.31 -8.20
C LEU A 47 6.24 -7.89 -8.34
N ILE A 48 6.10 -8.53 -9.53
CA ILE A 48 7.06 -9.49 -10.23
C ILE A 48 6.47 -10.90 -10.62
N ILE A 49 6.77 -11.70 -11.68
CA ILE A 49 7.17 -11.77 -13.16
C ILE A 49 7.12 -13.29 -13.56
N SER A 50 6.73 -13.73 -14.78
CA SER A 50 6.70 -15.16 -15.24
C SER A 50 6.35 -15.28 -16.74
N LYS A 51 6.79 -16.33 -17.47
CA LYS A 51 6.83 -16.36 -18.96
C LYS A 51 6.04 -17.48 -19.69
N ILE A 52 5.40 -17.14 -20.82
CA ILE A 52 5.05 -17.93 -22.05
C ILE A 52 3.54 -18.11 -22.42
N LYS A 53 3.10 -17.30 -23.40
CA LYS A 53 2.24 -17.53 -24.61
C LYS A 53 1.10 -18.58 -24.63
N TYR A 54 -0.09 -18.16 -25.12
CA TYR A 54 -0.62 -18.44 -26.48
C TYR A 54 -1.79 -17.46 -26.85
N HIS A 55 -2.40 -17.57 -28.05
CA HIS A 55 -3.41 -16.67 -28.66
C HIS A 55 -4.85 -16.89 -28.13
N THR A 56 -5.92 -16.10 -28.40
CA THR A 56 -6.22 -14.87 -29.20
C THR A 56 -7.44 -14.12 -28.55
N PRO A 57 -7.85 -12.90 -28.97
CA PRO A 57 -8.82 -12.06 -28.22
C PRO A 57 -10.29 -12.15 -28.69
N GLU A 58 -11.23 -11.61 -27.89
CA GLU A 58 -12.26 -10.65 -28.33
C GLU A 58 -12.99 -9.95 -27.15
N ASP A 59 -13.47 -8.73 -27.44
CA ASP A 59 -14.29 -7.72 -26.72
C ASP A 59 -14.87 -7.92 -25.30
N TYR A 60 -14.91 -6.81 -24.53
CA TYR A 60 -16.16 -6.18 -24.01
C TYR A 60 -15.87 -4.94 -23.14
N LEU A 61 -15.98 -3.71 -23.68
CA LEU A 61 -16.21 -2.50 -22.87
C LEU A 61 -17.05 -1.46 -23.63
N SER A 62 -18.32 -1.34 -23.25
CA SER A 62 -19.19 -0.21 -23.57
C SER A 62 -19.93 0.25 -22.31
N THR A 63 -20.60 1.40 -22.38
CA THR A 63 -21.48 1.93 -21.32
C THR A 63 -20.78 2.49 -20.07
N PHE A 64 -20.28 3.72 -20.19
CA PHE A 64 -20.41 4.72 -19.12
C PHE A 64 -21.09 5.97 -19.70
N GLN A 65 -22.43 5.96 -19.74
CA GLN A 65 -23.22 7.10 -20.18
C GLN A 65 -23.64 7.99 -19.01
N SER A 66 -23.41 9.29 -19.20
CA SER A 66 -24.13 10.45 -18.63
C SER A 66 -25.00 10.24 -17.38
N LEU A 67 -24.54 10.77 -16.24
CA LEU A 67 -25.40 11.31 -15.18
C LEU A 67 -24.92 12.72 -14.80
N ARG A 68 -25.58 13.75 -15.33
CA ARG A 68 -25.42 15.16 -14.94
C ARG A 68 -26.73 15.95 -15.10
N SER A 69 -27.60 15.88 -14.09
CA SER A 69 -28.62 16.92 -13.83
C SER A 69 -29.38 16.67 -12.51
N SER A 70 -28.80 17.09 -11.39
CA SER A 70 -29.57 17.36 -10.17
C SER A 70 -29.07 18.69 -9.58
N SER A 71 -29.98 19.63 -9.33
CA SER A 71 -29.66 20.94 -8.76
C SER A 71 -29.30 20.78 -7.28
N CYS A 72 -27.99 20.80 -7.00
CA CYS A 72 -27.46 20.72 -5.64
C CYS A 72 -27.62 22.07 -4.94
N PHE A 73 -28.71 22.22 -4.17
CA PHE A 73 -28.86 23.33 -3.24
C PHE A 73 -27.84 23.22 -2.08
N ALA A 74 -27.53 24.37 -1.48
CA ALA A 74 -26.67 24.50 -0.32
C ALA A 74 -27.44 25.25 0.79
N ASP A 75 -27.31 24.80 2.04
CA ASP A 75 -27.92 25.42 3.21
C ASP A 75 -26.94 25.41 4.40
N LEU A 76 -27.04 26.40 5.29
CA LEU A 76 -25.97 26.74 6.25
C LEU A 76 -26.50 26.99 7.67
N GLY A 77 -26.30 26.01 8.54
CA GLY A 77 -26.42 26.15 9.99
C GLY A 77 -25.17 26.79 10.60
N VAL A 78 -25.37 27.76 11.49
CA VAL A 78 -24.28 28.44 12.21
C VAL A 78 -24.42 28.18 13.71
N ALA A 79 -23.34 27.69 14.34
CA ALA A 79 -23.25 27.44 15.77
C ALA A 79 -22.03 28.15 16.38
N THR A 80 -21.98 28.23 17.71
CA THR A 80 -20.97 28.98 18.48
C THR A 80 -19.56 28.36 18.47
N SER A 81 -19.37 27.20 17.84
CA SER A 81 -18.08 26.51 17.75
C SER A 81 -17.82 25.90 16.36
N GLY A 82 -18.61 26.25 15.35
CA GLY A 82 -18.51 25.67 14.02
C GLY A 82 -19.77 25.88 13.18
N THR A 83 -19.74 25.38 11.95
CA THR A 83 -20.85 25.49 11.01
C THR A 83 -21.26 24.11 10.48
N GLU A 84 -22.56 23.93 10.32
CA GLU A 84 -23.16 22.79 9.63
C GLU A 84 -23.53 23.23 8.22
N LEU A 85 -22.97 22.57 7.21
CA LEU A 85 -23.20 22.86 5.80
C LEU A 85 -23.88 21.66 5.14
N GLN A 86 -25.11 21.82 4.70
CA GLN A 86 -25.73 20.89 3.77
C GLN A 86 -25.36 21.29 2.35
N TYR A 87 -24.78 20.36 1.58
CA TYR A 87 -24.57 20.53 0.14
C TYR A 87 -24.85 19.22 -0.59
N ALA A 88 -25.68 19.29 -1.63
CA ALA A 88 -26.24 18.12 -2.29
C ALA A 88 -26.87 17.16 -1.24
N ASN A 89 -26.44 15.89 -1.23
CA ASN A 89 -26.91 14.86 -0.30
C ASN A 89 -26.00 14.70 0.94
N THR A 90 -25.10 15.66 1.22
CA THR A 90 -24.15 15.58 2.35
C THR A 90 -24.39 16.72 3.32
N VAL A 91 -24.73 16.39 4.57
CA VAL A 91 -24.62 17.32 5.71
C VAL A 91 -23.23 17.15 6.30
N MET A 92 -22.47 18.24 6.37
CA MET A 92 -21.07 18.28 6.84
C MET A 92 -20.96 19.17 8.06
N ARG A 93 -20.05 18.85 8.99
CA ARG A 93 -19.78 19.71 10.16
C ARG A 93 -18.32 20.14 10.18
N PHE A 94 -18.10 21.44 10.33
CA PHE A 94 -16.77 22.03 10.33
C PHE A 94 -16.55 22.90 11.57
N ASP A 95 -15.43 22.63 12.25
CA ASP A 95 -14.89 23.45 13.33
C ASP A 95 -14.17 24.68 12.75
N TYR A 96 -14.25 25.83 13.43
CA TYR A 96 -13.68 27.09 12.93
C TYR A 96 -12.14 27.14 13.02
N VAL A 97 -11.52 26.47 14.00
CA VAL A 97 -10.06 26.31 14.08
C VAL A 97 -9.58 25.49 12.88
N TRP A 98 -10.26 24.38 12.56
CA TRP A 98 -9.96 23.57 11.38
C TRP A 98 -10.08 24.38 10.09
N LEU A 99 -11.16 25.16 9.93
CA LEU A 99 -11.39 26.05 8.79
C LEU A 99 -10.38 27.19 8.68
N ARG A 100 -9.75 27.63 9.78
CA ARG A 100 -8.65 28.62 9.76
C ARG A 100 -7.30 27.97 9.46
N ASP A 101 -7.03 26.79 10.01
CA ASP A 101 -5.79 25.99 9.83
C ASP A 101 -5.62 25.48 8.39
N HIS A 102 -6.72 25.09 7.73
CA HIS A 102 -6.71 24.52 6.37
C HIS A 102 -6.84 25.59 5.25
N CYS A 103 -6.66 26.87 5.60
CA CYS A 103 -6.87 27.99 4.68
C CYS A 103 -5.98 27.88 3.42
N LEU A 104 -6.61 27.83 2.24
CA LEU A 104 -5.94 27.70 0.94
C LEU A 104 -5.52 29.05 0.31
N SER A 105 -5.47 30.13 1.10
CA SER A 105 -5.01 31.44 0.61
C SER A 105 -3.49 31.45 0.41
N ALA A 106 -2.99 32.34 -0.45
CA ALA A 106 -1.57 32.38 -0.83
C ALA A 106 -0.60 32.71 0.33
N SER A 107 -1.09 33.22 1.48
CA SER A 107 -0.29 33.40 2.70
C SER A 107 -0.31 32.20 3.64
N CYS A 108 -1.28 31.30 3.49
CA CYS A 108 -1.47 30.12 4.34
C CYS A 108 -1.09 28.81 3.64
N TYR A 109 -1.01 28.79 2.31
CA TYR A 109 -0.82 27.59 1.49
C TYR A 109 -0.09 27.88 0.17
N ASN A 110 0.96 27.10 -0.11
CA ASN A 110 1.69 27.15 -1.37
C ASN A 110 1.03 26.24 -2.41
N SER A 111 0.25 26.84 -3.32
CA SER A 111 -0.47 26.13 -4.38
C SER A 111 0.40 25.45 -5.44
N LYS A 112 1.72 25.69 -5.47
CA LYS A 112 2.67 25.00 -6.38
C LYS A 112 3.23 23.71 -5.77
N THR A 113 3.44 23.68 -4.44
CA THR A 113 4.01 22.52 -3.74
C THR A 113 2.98 21.74 -2.91
N HIS A 114 1.74 22.23 -2.84
CA HIS A 114 0.66 21.71 -2.00
C HIS A 114 0.98 21.66 -0.49
N GLN A 115 1.87 22.57 -0.04
CA GLN A 115 2.31 22.66 1.36
C GLN A 115 1.58 23.77 2.10
N ARG A 116 1.17 23.51 3.35
CA ARG A 116 0.70 24.56 4.26
C ARG A 116 1.88 25.41 4.74
N SER A 117 1.63 26.70 4.95
CA SER A 117 2.60 27.71 5.42
C SER A 117 2.12 28.48 6.64
N LEU A 118 0.84 28.31 7.02
CA LEU A 118 0.30 28.76 8.29
C LEU A 118 0.83 27.89 9.44
N ASP A 119 1.23 28.51 10.54
CA ASP A 119 1.51 27.81 11.79
C ASP A 119 0.20 27.48 12.51
N THR A 120 -0.09 26.18 12.67
CA THR A 120 -1.27 25.69 13.40
C THR A 120 -1.31 26.18 14.85
N ALA A 121 -0.16 26.40 15.51
CA ALA A 121 -0.10 26.90 16.88
C ALA A 121 -0.43 28.41 17.00
N SER A 122 -0.43 29.14 15.88
CA SER A 122 -0.84 30.54 15.80
C SER A 122 -2.37 30.73 15.66
N VAL A 123 -3.12 29.64 15.46
CA VAL A 123 -4.58 29.69 15.33
C VAL A 123 -5.21 29.69 16.72
N ASP A 124 -5.93 30.76 17.06
CA ASP A 124 -6.74 30.85 18.28
C ASP A 124 -7.79 29.72 18.30
N LEU A 125 -7.76 28.89 19.35
CA LEU A 125 -8.70 27.78 19.55
C LEU A 125 -10.14 28.24 19.79
N CYS A 126 -10.35 29.52 20.10
CA CYS A 126 -11.65 30.15 20.24
C CYS A 126 -12.08 30.96 19.00
N ILE A 127 -11.34 30.90 17.88
CA ILE A 127 -11.57 31.77 16.72
C ILE A 127 -13.00 31.64 16.16
N GLN A 128 -13.64 32.79 15.96
CA GLN A 128 -14.96 32.90 15.33
C GLN A 128 -14.85 33.77 14.06
N PRO A 129 -15.53 33.42 12.96
CA PRO A 129 -15.65 34.32 11.83
C PRO A 129 -16.51 35.54 12.19
N LYS A 130 -16.03 36.76 11.88
CA LYS A 130 -16.82 37.99 11.93
C LYS A 130 -17.98 37.98 10.93
N THR A 131 -17.84 37.23 9.84
CA THR A 131 -18.87 37.08 8.80
C THR A 131 -18.66 35.75 8.08
N ILE A 132 -19.75 35.04 7.81
CA ILE A 132 -19.78 33.89 6.92
C ILE A 132 -20.64 34.26 5.71
N ARG A 133 -20.20 33.96 4.49
CA ARG A 133 -20.96 34.21 3.27
C ARG A 133 -20.91 33.00 2.35
N LEU A 134 -22.08 32.47 2.01
CA LEU A 134 -22.27 31.43 1.02
C LEU A 134 -22.68 32.07 -0.33
N ASP A 135 -22.15 31.56 -1.43
CA ASP A 135 -22.72 31.70 -2.76
C ASP A 135 -22.81 30.33 -3.44
N GLU A 136 -23.24 30.28 -4.72
CA GLU A 136 -23.68 29.05 -5.42
C GLU A 136 -22.70 27.87 -5.36
N THR A 137 -21.39 28.15 -5.22
CA THR A 137 -20.32 27.15 -5.31
C THR A 137 -19.22 27.30 -4.26
N THR A 138 -19.23 28.37 -3.46
CA THR A 138 -18.11 28.72 -2.57
C THR A 138 -18.60 29.26 -1.22
N LEU A 139 -17.92 28.86 -0.15
CA LEU A 139 -18.12 29.35 1.21
C LEU A 139 -16.94 30.26 1.62
N PHE A 140 -17.26 31.41 2.20
CA PHE A 140 -16.29 32.44 2.61
C PHE A 140 -16.39 32.70 4.11
N PHE A 141 -15.24 32.88 4.75
CA PHE A 141 -15.10 33.24 6.16
C PHE A 141 -14.22 34.48 6.28
N THR A 142 -14.75 35.55 6.88
CA THR A 142 -13.98 36.74 7.27
C THR A 142 -13.63 36.64 8.75
N TRP A 143 -12.34 36.58 9.06
CA TRP A 143 -11.82 36.31 10.41
C TRP A 143 -11.59 37.58 11.24
N PRO A 144 -11.30 37.48 12.57
CA PRO A 144 -11.10 38.65 13.43
C PRO A 144 -9.93 39.55 13.02
N ASP A 145 -8.87 38.96 12.48
CA ASP A 145 -7.69 39.62 11.89
C ASP A 145 -7.97 40.30 10.54
N GLY A 146 -9.18 40.15 9.97
CA GLY A 146 -9.55 40.64 8.64
C GLY A 146 -9.12 39.72 7.50
N HIS A 147 -8.52 38.56 7.78
CA HIS A 147 -8.21 37.56 6.78
C HIS A 147 -9.50 36.98 6.18
N VAL A 148 -9.50 36.67 4.88
CA VAL A 148 -10.63 36.04 4.19
C VAL A 148 -10.21 34.67 3.68
N THR A 149 -10.82 33.63 4.22
CA THR A 149 -10.69 32.25 3.73
C THR A 149 -11.81 31.92 2.76
N ARG A 150 -11.48 31.17 1.71
CA ARG A 150 -12.39 30.76 0.63
C ARG A 150 -12.28 29.25 0.42
N TYR A 151 -13.41 28.55 0.40
CA TYR A 151 -13.48 27.12 0.11
C TYR A 151 -14.54 26.81 -0.94
N ASP A 152 -14.16 26.08 -1.99
CA ASP A 152 -15.12 25.51 -2.94
C ASP A 152 -15.97 24.45 -2.22
N LEU A 153 -17.30 24.43 -2.38
CA LEU A 153 -18.19 23.47 -1.69
C LEU A 153 -17.82 22.02 -2.03
N ASP A 154 -17.37 21.81 -3.27
CA ASP A 154 -16.89 20.54 -3.80
C ASP A 154 -15.55 20.09 -3.16
N TRP A 155 -14.76 21.03 -2.60
CA TRP A 155 -13.58 20.74 -1.78
C TRP A 155 -13.98 20.42 -0.33
N LEU A 156 -14.97 21.14 0.22
CA LEU A 156 -15.50 20.86 1.56
C LEU A 156 -16.08 19.44 1.63
N VAL A 157 -16.87 18.99 0.63
CA VAL A 157 -17.33 17.59 0.56
C VAL A 157 -16.15 16.61 0.59
N LYS A 158 -15.10 16.84 -0.20
CA LYS A 158 -13.93 15.95 -0.30
C LYS A 158 -13.04 15.92 0.95
N ASN A 159 -13.17 16.89 1.86
CA ASN A 159 -12.33 17.02 3.06
C ASN A 159 -13.12 16.98 4.38
N SER A 160 -14.46 17.01 4.32
CA SER A 160 -15.35 16.76 5.46
C SER A 160 -15.18 15.34 6.01
N TYR A 161 -15.42 15.19 7.32
CA TYR A 161 -15.49 13.87 7.95
C TYR A 161 -16.58 13.01 7.27
N GLU A 162 -17.74 13.59 6.97
CA GLU A 162 -18.86 12.89 6.35
C GLU A 162 -18.57 12.39 4.93
N GLY A 163 -17.90 13.19 4.09
CA GLY A 163 -17.56 12.82 2.72
C GLY A 163 -16.34 11.89 2.59
N GLN A 164 -15.45 11.85 3.60
CA GLN A 164 -14.28 10.96 3.59
C GLN A 164 -14.52 9.54 4.16
N LYS A 165 -15.72 9.23 4.70
CA LYS A 165 -16.08 8.00 5.44
C LYS A 165 -15.65 6.63 4.86
N GLN A 166 -15.23 6.54 3.59
CA GLN A 166 -14.87 5.28 2.92
C GLN A 166 -13.61 5.35 2.02
N LYS A 167 -12.79 6.41 2.06
CA LYS A 167 -11.75 6.66 1.02
C LYS A 167 -10.28 6.70 1.48
N VAL A 168 -9.98 6.37 2.73
CA VAL A 168 -8.60 6.42 3.27
C VAL A 168 -7.68 5.34 2.66
N ILE A 169 -8.23 4.24 2.15
CA ILE A 169 -7.47 3.05 1.74
C ILE A 169 -7.68 2.73 0.27
N GLN A 170 -6.58 2.43 -0.41
CA GLN A 170 -6.55 2.07 -1.82
C GLN A 170 -7.30 0.74 -2.06
N PRO A 171 -8.16 0.64 -3.09
CA PRO A 171 -8.82 -0.60 -3.46
C PRO A 171 -7.85 -1.77 -3.58
N ARG A 172 -8.30 -2.95 -3.14
CA ARG A 172 -7.56 -4.21 -3.13
C ARG A 172 -8.53 -5.38 -3.28
N ILE A 173 -8.07 -6.45 -3.92
CA ILE A 173 -8.80 -7.71 -4.08
C ILE A 173 -8.04 -8.75 -3.28
N LEU A 174 -8.65 -9.29 -2.23
CA LEU A 174 -8.06 -10.38 -1.45
C LEU A 174 -8.20 -11.69 -2.24
N TRP A 175 -7.12 -12.45 -2.42
CA TRP A 175 -7.12 -13.60 -3.31
C TRP A 175 -6.52 -14.87 -2.70
N ASN A 176 -7.08 -16.00 -3.13
CA ASN A 176 -6.38 -17.28 -3.08
C ASN A 176 -6.06 -17.72 -4.52
N ALA A 177 -5.41 -18.88 -4.66
CA ALA A 177 -5.00 -19.38 -5.96
C ALA A 177 -6.13 -19.53 -7.00
N GLU A 178 -7.35 -19.85 -6.55
CA GLU A 178 -8.51 -20.05 -7.40
C GLU A 178 -9.08 -18.71 -7.86
N ILE A 179 -9.19 -17.73 -6.95
CA ILE A 179 -9.60 -16.35 -7.26
C ILE A 179 -8.61 -15.71 -8.25
N TYR A 180 -7.30 -15.82 -7.99
CA TYR A 180 -6.28 -15.22 -8.87
C TYR A 180 -6.23 -15.88 -10.26
N GLN A 181 -6.49 -17.19 -10.34
CA GLN A 181 -6.60 -17.89 -11.63
C GLN A 181 -7.87 -17.51 -12.38
N GLN A 182 -9.02 -17.37 -11.70
CA GLN A 182 -10.28 -16.92 -12.31
C GLN A 182 -10.19 -15.47 -12.82
N ALA A 183 -9.43 -14.60 -12.14
CA ALA A 183 -9.22 -13.21 -12.53
C ALA A 183 -8.44 -13.00 -13.83
N GLN A 184 -7.72 -14.03 -14.33
CA GLN A 184 -6.93 -13.99 -15.58
C GLN A 184 -6.05 -12.72 -15.75
N VAL A 185 -5.44 -12.25 -14.64
CA VAL A 185 -4.73 -10.97 -14.57
C VAL A 185 -3.58 -10.94 -15.60
N PRO A 186 -3.61 -10.06 -16.62
CA PRO A 186 -2.65 -10.11 -17.70
C PRO A 186 -1.26 -9.60 -17.31
N SER A 187 -0.24 -10.20 -17.93
CA SER A 187 1.10 -9.63 -18.02
C SER A 187 1.09 -8.38 -18.93
N VAL A 188 2.04 -7.48 -18.69
CA VAL A 188 2.33 -6.35 -19.58
C VAL A 188 3.64 -6.63 -20.30
N ASP A 189 3.72 -6.33 -21.59
CA ASP A 189 4.98 -6.45 -22.34
C ASP A 189 5.99 -5.36 -21.90
N PHE A 190 7.27 -5.73 -21.81
CA PHE A 190 8.36 -4.83 -21.40
C PHE A 190 8.44 -3.53 -22.21
N GLN A 191 8.27 -3.58 -23.53
CA GLN A 191 8.30 -2.38 -24.37
C GLN A 191 7.09 -1.48 -24.07
N SER A 192 5.89 -2.08 -24.00
CA SER A 192 4.66 -1.36 -23.64
C SER A 192 4.77 -0.70 -22.26
N PHE A 193 5.33 -1.40 -21.28
CA PHE A 193 5.55 -0.91 -19.91
C PHE A 193 6.51 0.30 -19.85
N LEU A 194 7.63 0.26 -20.58
CA LEU A 194 8.61 1.35 -20.58
C LEU A 194 8.17 2.55 -21.43
N GLU A 195 7.59 2.32 -22.60
CA GLU A 195 7.39 3.39 -23.60
C GLU A 195 6.02 4.06 -23.49
N THR A 196 4.96 3.33 -23.10
CA THR A 196 3.59 3.86 -23.08
C THR A 196 3.14 4.29 -21.68
N LYS A 197 2.08 5.10 -21.60
CA LYS A 197 1.41 5.41 -20.32
C LYS A 197 0.42 4.30 -19.98
N GLU A 198 -0.12 3.63 -20.99
CA GLU A 198 -1.18 2.63 -20.95
C GLU A 198 -0.65 1.30 -20.39
N GLY A 199 0.51 0.84 -20.86
CA GLY A 199 1.22 -0.33 -20.32
C GLY A 199 1.61 -0.12 -18.86
N LEU A 200 2.22 1.03 -18.53
CA LEU A 200 2.51 1.40 -17.13
C LEU A 200 1.23 1.47 -16.29
N LYS A 201 0.15 2.10 -16.77
CA LYS A 201 -1.12 2.20 -16.05
C LYS A 201 -1.75 0.82 -15.80
N ASN A 202 -1.82 -0.04 -16.81
CA ASN A 202 -2.38 -1.39 -16.68
C ASN A 202 -1.59 -2.22 -15.67
N PHE A 203 -0.26 -2.15 -15.74
CA PHE A 203 0.65 -2.71 -14.75
C PHE A 203 0.35 -2.17 -13.34
N LEU A 204 0.23 -0.86 -13.17
CA LEU A 204 0.02 -0.20 -11.87
C LEU A 204 -1.35 -0.59 -11.31
N GLN A 205 -2.39 -0.69 -12.14
CA GLN A 205 -3.74 -1.09 -11.72
C GLN A 205 -3.78 -2.56 -11.29
N ASN A 206 -3.28 -3.49 -12.12
CA ASN A 206 -3.19 -4.91 -11.77
C ASN A 206 -2.43 -5.08 -10.45
N PHE A 207 -1.30 -4.37 -10.33
CA PHE A 207 -0.53 -4.39 -9.10
C PHE A 207 -1.34 -3.86 -7.90
N LEU A 208 -1.86 -2.63 -7.98
CA LEU A 208 -2.45 -1.93 -6.82
C LEU A 208 -3.67 -2.66 -6.25
N LEU A 209 -4.34 -3.46 -7.08
CA LEU A 209 -5.46 -4.33 -6.71
C LEU A 209 -4.99 -5.64 -6.07
N TYR A 210 -4.06 -6.37 -6.69
CA TYR A 210 -3.72 -7.75 -6.27
C TYR A 210 -2.47 -7.87 -5.40
N GLY A 211 -1.66 -6.81 -5.25
CA GLY A 211 -0.39 -6.90 -4.52
C GLY A 211 0.71 -7.68 -5.27
N ILE A 212 0.47 -8.10 -6.52
CA ILE A 212 1.42 -8.70 -7.46
C ILE A 212 1.07 -8.29 -8.91
N ALA A 213 2.06 -8.23 -9.79
CA ALA A 213 1.87 -7.98 -11.24
C ALA A 213 3.05 -8.53 -12.05
N PHE A 214 2.88 -8.64 -13.36
CA PHE A 214 3.80 -9.39 -14.24
C PHE A 214 4.22 -8.55 -15.45
N VAL A 215 5.53 -8.45 -15.70
CA VAL A 215 6.10 -7.91 -16.94
C VAL A 215 6.77 -9.05 -17.71
N GLU A 216 6.44 -9.22 -18.99
CA GLU A 216 7.06 -10.23 -19.86
C GLU A 216 8.06 -9.60 -20.83
N ASN A 217 8.90 -10.45 -21.45
CA ASN A 217 9.86 -10.10 -22.50
C ASN A 217 10.99 -9.12 -22.11
N VAL A 218 11.19 -8.84 -20.82
CA VAL A 218 12.38 -8.15 -20.29
C VAL A 218 13.67 -8.89 -20.74
N PRO A 219 14.69 -8.20 -21.29
CA PRO A 219 16.00 -8.78 -21.59
C PRO A 219 16.76 -9.12 -20.29
N PRO A 220 17.40 -10.30 -20.16
CA PRO A 220 17.93 -10.81 -18.89
C PRO A 220 19.25 -10.15 -18.45
N THR A 221 19.23 -8.86 -18.11
CA THR A 221 20.34 -8.14 -17.47
C THR A 221 19.86 -7.28 -16.29
N GLN A 222 20.75 -6.94 -15.36
CA GLN A 222 20.46 -5.94 -14.31
C GLN A 222 20.01 -4.61 -14.91
N GLU A 223 20.67 -4.11 -15.95
CA GLU A 223 20.38 -2.81 -16.56
C GLU A 223 18.89 -2.69 -16.99
N HIS A 224 18.31 -3.74 -17.57
CA HIS A 224 16.88 -3.75 -17.93
C HIS A 224 15.97 -3.91 -16.70
N THR A 225 16.47 -4.53 -15.63
CA THR A 225 15.77 -4.66 -14.33
C THR A 225 15.74 -3.33 -13.58
N GLU A 226 16.85 -2.58 -13.63
CA GLU A 226 17.05 -1.27 -13.02
C GLU A 226 16.20 -0.22 -13.74
N LYS A 227 16.25 -0.14 -15.08
CA LYS A 227 15.35 0.69 -15.89
C LYS A 227 13.86 0.39 -15.64
N LEU A 228 13.52 -0.88 -15.40
CA LEU A 228 12.15 -1.30 -15.07
C LEU A 228 11.74 -0.79 -13.68
N ALA A 229 12.61 -0.94 -12.68
CA ALA A 229 12.36 -0.43 -11.33
C ALA A 229 12.25 1.11 -11.28
N GLU A 230 13.16 1.82 -11.95
CA GLU A 230 13.18 3.28 -12.04
C GLU A 230 11.95 3.86 -12.75
N ARG A 231 11.35 3.11 -13.69
CA ARG A 231 10.06 3.47 -14.33
C ARG A 231 8.87 3.43 -13.34
N ILE A 232 9.01 2.73 -12.21
CA ILE A 232 7.99 2.63 -11.15
C ILE A 232 8.25 3.67 -10.05
N SER A 233 9.46 3.69 -9.51
CA SER A 233 9.84 4.54 -8.38
C SER A 233 11.36 4.59 -8.17
N LEU A 234 11.80 5.32 -7.14
CA LEU A 234 13.19 5.34 -6.72
C LEU A 234 13.61 3.98 -6.16
N ILE A 235 14.77 3.47 -6.58
CA ILE A 235 15.38 2.27 -6.00
C ILE A 235 15.95 2.63 -4.62
N ARG A 236 15.46 1.93 -3.59
CA ARG A 236 15.96 2.06 -2.21
C ARG A 236 17.21 1.20 -2.04
N GLU A 237 18.35 1.86 -1.90
CA GLU A 237 19.61 1.20 -1.53
C GLU A 237 19.58 0.67 -0.10
N THR A 238 20.25 -0.46 0.13
CA THR A 238 20.26 -1.20 1.39
C THR A 238 21.65 -1.80 1.68
N ILE A 239 21.79 -2.58 2.75
CA ILE A 239 23.00 -3.40 3.01
C ILE A 239 23.26 -4.50 1.98
N TYR A 240 22.32 -4.72 1.05
CA TYR A 240 22.50 -5.56 -0.15
C TYR A 240 22.97 -4.74 -1.37
N GLY A 241 23.21 -3.43 -1.21
CA GLY A 241 23.49 -2.47 -2.27
C GLY A 241 22.21 -1.87 -2.87
N ARG A 242 22.39 -1.09 -3.95
CA ARG A 242 21.31 -0.56 -4.80
C ARG A 242 20.59 -1.67 -5.58
N MET A 243 21.36 -2.52 -6.26
CA MET A 243 20.89 -3.68 -7.01
C MET A 243 21.72 -4.88 -6.58
N TRP A 244 21.09 -6.03 -6.36
CA TRP A 244 21.77 -7.26 -5.96
C TRP A 244 21.51 -8.39 -6.95
N TYR A 245 22.52 -9.24 -7.12
CA TYR A 245 22.37 -10.57 -7.66
C TYR A 245 22.41 -11.58 -6.51
N PHE A 246 21.77 -12.72 -6.71
CA PHE A 246 21.99 -13.91 -5.89
C PHE A 246 21.92 -15.14 -6.78
N THR A 247 22.73 -16.12 -6.42
CA THR A 247 22.67 -17.49 -6.88
C THR A 247 22.96 -18.35 -5.63
N SER A 248 22.87 -19.67 -5.74
CA SER A 248 23.11 -20.56 -4.60
C SER A 248 24.61 -20.78 -4.37
N ASP A 249 25.36 -19.70 -4.13
CA ASP A 249 26.82 -19.66 -3.97
C ASP A 249 27.28 -19.42 -2.51
N PHE A 250 26.34 -19.19 -1.58
CA PHE A 250 26.63 -18.85 -0.18
C PHE A 250 27.49 -17.59 0.01
N SER A 251 27.47 -16.64 -0.94
CA SER A 251 28.27 -15.40 -0.90
C SER A 251 27.86 -14.41 0.20
N ARG A 252 26.70 -14.61 0.84
CA ARG A 252 26.18 -13.79 1.95
C ARG A 252 25.66 -14.63 3.10
N GLY A 253 25.48 -14.01 4.27
CA GLY A 253 24.92 -14.64 5.47
C GLY A 253 23.40 -14.90 5.42
N ASP A 254 22.75 -14.75 4.26
CA ASP A 254 21.29 -14.90 4.10
C ASP A 254 20.90 -16.24 3.45
N THR A 255 19.82 -16.84 3.95
CA THR A 255 19.19 -18.07 3.42
C THR A 255 18.89 -18.04 1.92
N ALA A 256 18.65 -16.87 1.31
CA ALA A 256 18.42 -16.70 -0.12
C ALA A 256 19.61 -17.12 -1.01
N TYR A 257 20.83 -17.11 -0.48
CA TYR A 257 22.05 -17.52 -1.17
C TYR A 257 22.36 -19.03 -1.02
N THR A 258 21.42 -19.80 -0.46
CA THR A 258 21.55 -21.25 -0.23
C THR A 258 20.72 -22.07 -1.23
N LYS A 259 20.71 -23.40 -1.10
CA LYS A 259 19.81 -24.31 -1.83
C LYS A 259 18.59 -24.76 -1.01
N LEU A 260 18.35 -24.14 0.15
CA LEU A 260 17.22 -24.49 1.02
C LEU A 260 15.91 -23.94 0.46
N ALA A 261 14.82 -24.69 0.64
CA ALA A 261 13.49 -24.23 0.24
C ALA A 261 13.00 -23.14 1.20
N LEU A 262 12.77 -21.94 0.67
CA LEU A 262 12.21 -20.82 1.42
C LEU A 262 10.68 -20.98 1.53
N ASP A 263 10.14 -21.01 2.75
CA ASP A 263 8.69 -20.94 3.00
C ASP A 263 8.18 -19.48 2.89
N ARG A 264 6.88 -19.26 2.99
CA ARG A 264 6.19 -17.96 2.81
C ARG A 264 6.64 -16.92 3.86
N HIS A 265 7.44 -15.95 3.44
CA HIS A 265 7.99 -14.88 4.27
C HIS A 265 7.82 -13.50 3.62
N THR A 266 8.26 -12.47 4.34
CA THR A 266 8.38 -11.08 3.90
C THR A 266 9.80 -10.63 4.18
N ASP A 267 10.50 -10.11 3.18
CA ASP A 267 11.90 -9.70 3.30
C ASP A 267 12.08 -8.48 4.19
N THR A 268 13.31 -8.24 4.65
CA THR A 268 13.72 -7.02 5.38
C THR A 268 12.91 -6.70 6.65
N THR A 269 12.25 -7.68 7.28
CA THR A 269 11.46 -7.48 8.52
C THR A 269 12.26 -6.95 9.70
N TYR A 270 13.59 -7.09 9.65
CA TYR A 270 14.59 -6.54 10.57
C TYR A 270 14.93 -5.06 10.32
N PHE A 271 14.45 -4.43 9.24
CA PHE A 271 14.44 -2.98 9.10
C PHE A 271 13.30 -2.37 9.93
N GLN A 272 13.48 -1.14 10.42
CA GLN A 272 12.41 -0.39 11.08
C GLN A 272 11.24 -0.15 10.11
N GLU A 273 11.54 0.32 8.89
CA GLU A 273 10.64 0.28 7.74
C GLU A 273 11.17 -0.76 6.72
N PRO A 274 10.52 -1.93 6.56
CA PRO A 274 10.82 -2.91 5.52
C PRO A 274 10.68 -2.33 4.11
N CYS A 275 11.33 -2.96 3.12
CA CYS A 275 11.13 -2.63 1.73
C CYS A 275 9.68 -2.94 1.32
N GLY A 276 8.90 -1.91 0.98
CA GLY A 276 7.55 -2.10 0.45
C GLY A 276 7.56 -2.68 -0.98
N ILE A 277 8.56 -2.32 -1.79
CA ILE A 277 8.77 -2.84 -3.15
C ILE A 277 9.78 -3.99 -3.07
N GLN A 278 9.55 -5.07 -3.81
CA GLN A 278 10.60 -6.01 -4.17
C GLN A 278 10.62 -6.29 -5.67
N VAL A 279 11.83 -6.35 -6.23
CA VAL A 279 12.10 -6.60 -7.65
C VAL A 279 13.04 -7.80 -7.77
N PHE A 280 12.61 -8.82 -8.51
CA PHE A 280 13.39 -10.00 -8.85
C PHE A 280 13.38 -10.20 -10.37
N HIS A 281 14.45 -10.76 -10.93
CA HIS A 281 14.48 -11.08 -12.35
C HIS A 281 15.26 -12.37 -12.58
N CYS A 282 14.59 -13.37 -13.17
CA CYS A 282 15.20 -14.64 -13.54
C CYS A 282 16.12 -14.48 -14.77
N LEU A 283 17.35 -14.02 -14.55
CA LEU A 283 18.34 -13.82 -15.62
C LEU A 283 18.77 -15.16 -16.26
N LYS A 284 18.89 -16.21 -15.44
CA LYS A 284 19.25 -17.58 -15.85
C LYS A 284 18.57 -18.60 -14.93
N HIS A 285 18.19 -19.76 -15.47
CA HIS A 285 17.80 -20.91 -14.67
C HIS A 285 18.21 -22.22 -15.37
N GLU A 286 19.06 -23.01 -14.71
CA GLU A 286 19.51 -24.33 -15.16
C GLU A 286 19.33 -25.34 -14.03
N GLY A 287 18.46 -26.34 -14.23
CA GLY A 287 18.17 -27.37 -13.23
C GLY A 287 16.68 -27.72 -13.13
N THR A 288 16.30 -28.29 -11.99
CA THR A 288 14.91 -28.63 -11.63
C THR A 288 14.57 -28.04 -10.25
N GLY A 289 13.29 -27.82 -9.99
CA GLY A 289 12.86 -27.00 -8.84
C GLY A 289 12.78 -25.52 -9.21
N GLY A 290 13.27 -24.63 -8.35
CA GLY A 290 13.31 -23.18 -8.61
C GLY A 290 11.94 -22.53 -8.86
N ARG A 291 10.86 -23.15 -8.37
CA ARG A 291 9.48 -22.67 -8.60
C ARG A 291 9.04 -21.72 -7.51
N THR A 292 8.55 -20.56 -7.94
CA THR A 292 7.97 -19.55 -7.06
C THR A 292 6.67 -19.99 -6.40
N LEU A 293 6.48 -19.54 -5.16
CA LEU A 293 5.26 -19.64 -4.38
C LEU A 293 4.81 -18.23 -3.98
N LEU A 294 3.71 -17.76 -4.58
CA LEU A 294 3.03 -16.53 -4.16
C LEU A 294 1.72 -16.88 -3.45
N VAL A 295 1.41 -16.13 -2.39
CA VAL A 295 0.17 -16.20 -1.61
C VAL A 295 -0.20 -14.78 -1.18
N ASP A 296 -1.50 -14.51 -0.99
CA ASP A 296 -1.93 -13.26 -0.37
C ASP A 296 -1.92 -13.41 1.16
N GLY A 297 -1.05 -12.67 1.82
CA GLY A 297 -1.01 -12.61 3.29
C GLY A 297 -2.21 -11.90 3.90
N PHE A 298 -2.89 -11.01 3.18
CA PHE A 298 -4.04 -10.24 3.67
C PHE A 298 -5.30 -11.10 3.60
N TYR A 299 -5.52 -11.84 2.50
CA TYR A 299 -6.48 -12.94 2.47
C TYR A 299 -6.22 -13.96 3.59
N ALA A 300 -4.97 -14.38 3.78
CA ALA A 300 -4.63 -15.32 4.86
C ALA A 300 -4.95 -14.76 6.24
N ALA A 301 -4.67 -13.47 6.50
CA ALA A 301 -4.98 -12.78 7.74
C ALA A 301 -6.50 -12.60 7.95
N GLU A 302 -7.28 -12.35 6.90
CA GLU A 302 -8.75 -12.39 6.96
C GLU A 302 -9.25 -13.80 7.32
N GLN A 303 -8.65 -14.84 6.72
CA GLN A 303 -8.94 -16.23 7.07
C GLN A 303 -8.52 -16.61 8.49
N VAL A 304 -7.56 -15.90 9.12
CA VAL A 304 -7.33 -15.96 10.58
C VAL A 304 -8.48 -15.29 11.31
N LEU A 305 -8.78 -14.02 11.01
CA LEU A 305 -9.81 -13.22 11.70
C LEU A 305 -11.18 -13.92 11.73
N GLN A 306 -11.58 -14.56 10.64
CA GLN A 306 -12.87 -15.27 10.51
C GLN A 306 -12.97 -16.57 11.32
N LYS A 307 -11.84 -17.20 11.70
CA LYS A 307 -11.80 -18.55 12.30
C LYS A 307 -11.13 -18.60 13.68
N ALA A 308 -10.32 -17.61 13.98
CA ALA A 308 -9.38 -17.55 15.09
C ALA A 308 -9.12 -16.06 15.46
N PRO A 309 -10.15 -15.33 15.93
CA PRO A 309 -10.05 -13.88 16.18
C PRO A 309 -9.10 -13.56 17.34
N GLU A 310 -8.99 -14.43 18.35
CA GLU A 310 -8.03 -14.29 19.44
C GLU A 310 -6.58 -14.40 18.93
N GLU A 311 -6.31 -15.32 18.00
CA GLU A 311 -5.04 -15.44 17.30
C GLU A 311 -4.75 -14.22 16.42
N PHE A 312 -5.74 -13.65 15.73
CA PHE A 312 -5.57 -12.40 14.98
C PHE A 312 -5.22 -11.24 15.92
N GLU A 313 -5.88 -11.13 17.07
CA GLU A 313 -5.55 -10.15 18.10
C GLU A 313 -4.12 -10.37 18.65
N LEU A 314 -3.74 -11.61 18.95
CA LEU A 314 -2.41 -11.96 19.42
C LEU A 314 -1.33 -11.58 18.39
N LEU A 315 -1.53 -11.95 17.13
CA LEU A 315 -0.61 -11.64 16.02
C LEU A 315 -0.51 -10.14 15.70
N SER A 316 -1.52 -9.35 16.06
CA SER A 316 -1.55 -7.89 15.82
C SER A 316 -1.13 -7.03 17.02
N LYS A 317 -1.25 -7.53 18.25
CA LYS A 317 -0.86 -6.81 19.48
C LYS A 317 0.49 -7.22 20.07
N VAL A 318 1.06 -8.38 19.71
CA VAL A 318 2.32 -8.87 20.29
C VAL A 318 3.51 -8.51 19.40
N PRO A 319 4.40 -7.57 19.81
CA PRO A 319 5.60 -7.29 19.05
C PRO A 319 6.59 -8.46 19.13
N LEU A 320 7.21 -8.76 17.99
CA LEU A 320 8.31 -9.71 17.86
C LEU A 320 9.58 -8.97 17.46
N LYS A 321 10.72 -9.48 17.94
CA LYS A 321 12.05 -9.09 17.45
C LYS A 321 12.33 -9.85 16.15
N HIS A 322 12.63 -9.10 15.10
CA HIS A 322 13.15 -9.59 13.83
C HIS A 322 14.62 -9.15 13.79
N GLU A 323 15.53 -10.08 13.62
CA GLU A 323 16.97 -9.81 13.76
C GLU A 323 17.73 -10.43 12.61
N TYR A 324 18.66 -9.65 12.05
CA TYR A 324 19.62 -10.10 11.03
C TYR A 324 21.02 -9.79 11.54
N ILE A 325 21.90 -10.80 11.48
CA ILE A 325 23.30 -10.71 11.83
C ILE A 325 24.11 -11.36 10.71
N GLU A 326 24.95 -10.58 10.06
CA GLU A 326 25.88 -11.03 9.02
C GLU A 326 27.30 -10.70 9.47
N ASN A 327 28.19 -11.69 9.37
CA ASN A 327 29.62 -11.57 9.60
C ASN A 327 30.33 -12.47 8.58
N VAL A 328 30.25 -12.08 7.30
CA VAL A 328 30.72 -12.89 6.16
C VAL A 328 31.58 -12.02 5.25
N GLY A 329 32.85 -12.39 5.08
CA GLY A 329 33.82 -11.55 4.38
C GLY A 329 33.96 -10.20 5.08
N GLU A 330 33.78 -9.11 4.34
CA GLU A 330 33.78 -7.73 4.85
C GLU A 330 32.37 -7.25 5.29
N CYS A 331 31.33 -8.06 5.09
CA CYS A 331 29.95 -7.72 5.47
C CYS A 331 29.70 -7.97 6.96
N HIS A 332 29.67 -6.88 7.73
CA HIS A 332 29.36 -6.85 9.15
C HIS A 332 28.07 -6.07 9.40
N ASN A 333 26.92 -6.75 9.35
CA ASN A 333 25.61 -6.14 9.52
C ASN A 333 24.93 -6.67 10.78
N HIS A 334 24.37 -5.78 11.61
CA HIS A 334 23.46 -6.14 12.70
C HIS A 334 22.23 -5.24 12.66
N MET A 335 21.05 -5.81 12.45
CA MET A 335 19.79 -5.08 12.33
C MET A 335 18.70 -5.72 13.17
N ILE A 336 17.88 -4.87 13.82
CA ILE A 336 16.80 -5.29 14.70
C ILE A 336 15.54 -4.47 14.37
N GLY A 337 14.50 -5.14 13.88
CA GLY A 337 13.17 -4.59 13.67
C GLY A 337 12.20 -5.14 14.71
N VAL A 338 11.42 -4.28 15.37
CA VAL A 338 10.44 -4.69 16.38
C VAL A 338 9.03 -4.31 15.93
N GLY A 339 8.13 -5.29 15.86
CA GLY A 339 6.73 -5.06 15.47
C GLY A 339 5.90 -6.35 15.50
N PRO A 340 4.57 -6.25 15.50
CA PRO A 340 3.68 -7.41 15.41
C PRO A 340 3.76 -8.09 14.03
N VAL A 341 3.21 -9.29 13.93
CA VAL A 341 3.09 -10.02 12.65
C VAL A 341 2.04 -9.36 11.76
N LEU A 342 0.93 -8.89 12.33
CA LEU A 342 -0.18 -8.25 11.64
C LEU A 342 -0.32 -6.78 12.08
N ASN A 343 0.19 -5.86 11.27
CA ASN A 343 0.22 -4.44 11.60
C ASN A 343 -1.07 -3.80 11.06
N ILE A 344 -1.95 -3.42 11.99
CA ILE A 344 -3.26 -2.86 11.72
C ILE A 344 -3.31 -1.37 12.08
N TYR A 345 -4.08 -0.59 11.34
CA TYR A 345 -4.27 0.82 11.63
C TYR A 345 -4.99 1.02 12.97
N PRO A 346 -4.58 2.00 13.81
CA PRO A 346 -5.22 2.20 15.11
C PRO A 346 -6.65 2.74 14.99
N TRP A 347 -6.99 3.50 13.92
CA TRP A 347 -8.29 4.15 13.77
C TRP A 347 -9.40 3.27 13.17
N ASN A 348 -9.13 2.43 12.16
CA ASN A 348 -10.15 1.55 11.54
C ASN A 348 -9.84 0.05 11.61
N LYS A 349 -8.73 -0.36 12.25
CA LYS A 349 -8.28 -1.75 12.40
C LYS A 349 -7.98 -2.51 11.10
N GLU A 350 -7.97 -1.84 9.96
CA GLU A 350 -7.58 -2.50 8.71
C GLU A 350 -6.10 -2.87 8.70
N LEU A 351 -5.80 -4.05 8.18
CA LEU A 351 -4.44 -4.54 7.99
C LEU A 351 -3.72 -3.72 6.92
N TYR A 352 -2.47 -3.36 7.20
CA TYR A 352 -1.60 -2.62 6.28
C TYR A 352 -0.21 -3.23 6.08
N MET A 353 0.39 -3.87 7.09
CA MET A 353 1.71 -4.50 6.97
C MET A 353 1.73 -5.88 7.62
N ILE A 354 2.36 -6.85 6.95
CA ILE A 354 2.65 -8.17 7.51
C ILE A 354 4.15 -8.25 7.77
N ARG A 355 4.57 -8.86 8.88
CA ARG A 355 5.96 -9.27 9.13
C ARG A 355 5.99 -10.77 9.35
N SER A 356 6.21 -11.53 8.27
CA SER A 356 6.33 -12.99 8.27
C SER A 356 7.77 -13.40 8.02
N TYR A 357 8.22 -14.46 8.70
CA TYR A 357 9.60 -14.93 8.66
C TYR A 357 9.62 -16.45 8.41
N LEU A 358 10.78 -16.94 7.97
CA LEU A 358 11.10 -18.34 7.65
C LEU A 358 11.14 -19.26 8.89
#